data_AF-A0AAD8J982-F1
#
_entry.id   AF-A0AAD8J982-F1
#
_cell.length_a   1.000
_cell.length_b   1.000
_cell.length_c   1.000
_cell.angle_alpha   90.00
_cell.angle_beta   90.00
_cell.angle_gamma   90.00
#
_symmetry.space_group_name_H-M   'P 1'
#
loop_
_entity.id
_entity.type
_entity.pdbx_description
1 polymer ?
#
loop_
_entity_poly.entity_id
_entity_poly.type
_entity_poly.pdbx_seq_one_letter_code
_entity_poly.pdbx_strand_id
1 'polypeptide(L)'
;MKFNMSFPLTFSLLLLIQCTTTTLAQPAAAPAPAGPTNVTKILEKAGQYTTLIRLLKITQVGDQINTQLNNSNQGMTIFAPTDNAFSALKSGTLNSLTDQEKVELIQFHVLPTVLSTSQFQTVSNPLRTQAGDSTGGQFPLNVTTSGNSVNITTGVNNATVANTVYTDSSLAVYQVDNVLLPLAMFGPKAPAPAPGVAKKPKKKSGAADSPSSDDGTADASATSGLRAKGLLVGIIALVAGISL
;
A
#
# COMPACT_ATOMS: atom_id res chain seq x y z
N MET A 1 97.22 7.45 -31.90
CA MET A 1 97.09 6.04 -31.44
C MET A 1 95.60 5.72 -31.40
N LYS A 2 95.14 4.83 -32.32
CA LYS A 2 94.59 3.49 -32.00
C LYS A 2 93.13 3.58 -31.50
N PHE A 3 92.11 2.90 -32.04
CA PHE A 3 92.02 1.79 -32.99
C PHE A 3 90.62 1.76 -33.61
N ASN A 4 90.56 1.43 -34.89
CA ASN A 4 89.40 0.98 -35.66
C ASN A 4 89.16 -0.52 -35.40
N MET A 5 87.93 -1.00 -35.19
CA MET A 5 87.57 -2.44 -35.28
C MET A 5 86.02 -2.54 -35.28
N SER A 6 85.31 -2.86 -36.37
CA SER A 6 85.28 -4.06 -37.24
C SER A 6 84.73 -5.33 -36.55
N PHE A 7 83.48 -5.71 -36.93
CA PHE A 7 82.80 -7.03 -37.10
C PHE A 7 83.16 -8.24 -36.18
N PRO A 8 82.27 -9.23 -35.87
CA PRO A 8 81.21 -9.73 -36.76
C PRO A 8 79.87 -10.23 -36.15
N LEU A 9 78.93 -10.38 -37.09
CA LEU A 9 77.80 -11.29 -37.18
C LEU A 9 77.99 -12.65 -36.46
N THR A 10 77.16 -12.95 -35.45
CA THR A 10 76.80 -14.34 -35.11
C THR A 10 75.30 -14.47 -34.92
N PHE A 11 74.72 -15.17 -35.89
CA PHE A 11 73.33 -15.56 -36.02
C PHE A 11 73.11 -16.77 -35.11
N SER A 12 72.50 -16.59 -33.94
CA SER A 12 72.04 -17.70 -33.11
C SER A 12 70.52 -17.63 -32.95
N LEU A 13 69.86 -18.25 -33.92
CA LEU A 13 68.43 -18.53 -33.94
C LEU A 13 68.10 -19.53 -32.82
N LEU A 14 67.78 -19.02 -31.63
CA LEU A 14 67.15 -19.82 -30.58
C LEU A 14 65.63 -19.70 -30.75
N LEU A 15 65.04 -20.67 -31.44
CA LEU A 15 63.60 -20.86 -31.55
C LEU A 15 63.06 -21.32 -30.19
N LEU A 16 62.95 -20.40 -29.23
CA LEU A 16 62.15 -20.60 -28.03
C LEU A 16 60.69 -20.43 -28.43
N ILE A 17 60.04 -21.58 -28.68
CA ILE A 17 58.59 -21.74 -28.66
C ILE A 17 58.14 -21.43 -27.24
N GLN A 18 58.01 -20.15 -26.92
CA GLN A 18 57.31 -19.70 -25.73
C GLN A 18 55.82 -19.86 -26.06
N CYS A 19 55.27 -20.95 -25.55
CA CYS A 19 53.87 -21.28 -25.54
C CYS A 19 53.12 -20.10 -24.90
N THR A 20 52.61 -19.19 -25.73
CA THR A 20 51.66 -18.17 -25.31
C THR A 20 50.43 -18.90 -24.82
N THR A 21 50.31 -19.08 -23.52
CA THR A 21 49.04 -19.44 -22.90
C THR A 21 48.11 -18.25 -23.12
N THR A 22 47.41 -18.27 -24.25
CA THR A 22 46.25 -17.43 -24.50
C THR A 22 45.21 -17.84 -23.46
N THR A 23 45.25 -17.22 -22.29
CA THR A 23 44.11 -17.16 -21.39
C THR A 23 43.01 -16.47 -22.16
N LEU A 24 42.13 -17.27 -22.75
CA LEU A 24 40.84 -16.80 -23.21
C LEU A 24 40.18 -16.14 -21.99
N ALA A 25 40.09 -14.81 -22.02
CA ALA A 25 39.19 -14.10 -21.13
C ALA A 25 37.83 -14.72 -21.38
N GLN A 26 37.39 -15.57 -20.45
CA GLN A 26 36.04 -16.09 -20.42
C GLN A 26 35.16 -14.83 -20.47
N PRO A 27 34.27 -14.67 -21.47
CA PRO A 27 33.27 -13.62 -21.39
C PRO A 27 32.61 -13.81 -20.03
N ALA A 28 32.77 -12.84 -19.13
CA ALA A 28 32.04 -12.85 -17.87
C ALA A 28 30.59 -13.08 -18.28
N ALA A 29 30.04 -14.23 -17.89
CA ALA A 29 28.67 -14.56 -18.21
C ALA A 29 27.86 -13.33 -17.82
N ALA A 30 27.26 -12.66 -18.82
CA ALA A 30 26.39 -11.53 -18.57
C ALA A 30 25.44 -11.98 -17.45
N PRO A 31 25.20 -11.16 -16.41
CA PRO A 31 24.28 -11.53 -15.33
C PRO A 31 23.05 -12.13 -15.98
N ALA A 32 22.78 -13.40 -15.68
CA ALA A 32 21.64 -14.09 -16.27
C ALA A 32 20.42 -13.16 -16.16
N PRO A 33 19.59 -13.03 -17.21
CA PRO A 33 18.39 -12.21 -17.13
C PRO A 33 17.71 -12.55 -15.82
N ALA A 34 17.50 -11.54 -14.96
CA ALA A 34 16.87 -11.76 -13.67
C ALA A 34 15.59 -12.55 -13.95
N GLY A 35 15.54 -13.80 -13.47
CA GLY A 35 14.36 -14.63 -13.64
C GLY A 35 13.14 -13.90 -13.07
N PRO A 36 11.92 -14.31 -13.45
CA PRO A 36 10.71 -13.62 -13.02
C PRO A 36 10.74 -13.42 -11.49
N THR A 37 10.66 -12.16 -11.06
CA THR A 37 10.78 -11.80 -9.65
C THR A 37 9.64 -12.48 -8.89
N ASN A 38 10.00 -13.28 -7.87
CA ASN A 38 9.04 -14.04 -7.08
C ASN A 38 9.27 -13.79 -5.59
N VAL A 39 8.31 -13.11 -4.96
CA VAL A 39 8.40 -12.68 -3.56
C VAL A 39 8.48 -13.89 -2.64
N THR A 40 7.69 -14.93 -2.89
CA THR A 40 7.69 -16.15 -2.09
C THR A 40 9.05 -16.82 -2.08
N LYS A 41 9.73 -16.89 -3.23
CA LYS A 41 11.08 -17.48 -3.34
C LYS A 41 12.14 -16.67 -2.60
N ILE A 42 12.04 -15.34 -2.68
CA ILE A 42 12.92 -14.42 -1.95
C ILE A 42 12.78 -14.63 -0.44
N LEU A 43 11.53 -14.70 0.04
CA LEU A 43 11.23 -14.93 1.46
C LEU A 43 11.64 -16.35 1.91
N GLU A 44 11.44 -17.37 1.07
CA GLU A 44 11.87 -18.76 1.33
C GLU A 44 13.39 -18.83 1.51
N LYS A 45 14.17 -18.13 0.66
CA LYS A 45 15.63 -18.06 0.75
C LYS A 45 16.11 -17.38 2.04
N ALA A 46 15.37 -16.39 2.53
CA ALA A 46 15.73 -15.63 3.71
C ALA A 46 15.40 -16.36 5.05
N GLY A 47 14.62 -17.44 5.01
CA GLY A 47 14.54 -18.44 6.08
C GLY A 47 13.76 -18.06 7.36
N GLN A 48 13.14 -16.88 7.45
CA GLN A 48 12.48 -16.37 8.67
C GLN A 48 11.06 -15.81 8.42
N TYR A 49 10.43 -16.23 7.31
CA TYR A 49 9.16 -15.69 6.82
C TYR A 49 8.11 -16.78 6.60
N THR A 50 8.21 -17.90 7.31
CA THR A 50 7.38 -19.08 7.05
C THR A 50 5.89 -18.80 7.26
N THR A 51 5.54 -18.00 8.26
CA THR A 51 4.17 -17.57 8.56
C THR A 51 3.64 -16.62 7.50
N LEU A 52 4.46 -15.65 7.08
CA LEU A 52 4.10 -14.72 6.01
C LEU A 52 3.88 -15.46 4.68
N ILE A 53 4.77 -16.38 4.32
CA ILE A 53 4.66 -17.22 3.13
C ILE A 53 3.36 -18.04 3.18
N ARG A 54 3.01 -18.61 4.34
CA ARG A 54 1.75 -19.34 4.51
C ARG A 54 0.56 -18.41 4.27
N LEU A 55 0.56 -17.21 4.86
CA LEU A 55 -0.51 -16.23 4.66
C LEU A 55 -0.64 -15.80 3.19
N LEU A 56 0.47 -15.54 2.51
CA LEU A 56 0.50 -15.19 1.08
C LEU A 56 -0.07 -16.31 0.20
N LYS A 57 0.19 -17.58 0.55
CA LYS A 57 -0.32 -18.75 -0.17
C LYS A 57 -1.83 -18.95 0.05
N ILE A 58 -2.32 -18.85 1.30
CA ILE A 58 -3.75 -19.07 1.59
C ILE A 58 -4.63 -17.92 1.08
N THR A 59 -4.12 -16.69 1.08
CA THR A 59 -4.85 -15.51 0.59
C THR A 59 -4.72 -15.30 -0.91
N GLN A 60 -3.86 -16.07 -1.59
CA GLN A 60 -3.49 -15.93 -3.01
C GLN A 60 -2.90 -14.56 -3.40
N VAL A 61 -2.68 -13.66 -2.44
CA VAL A 61 -2.09 -12.34 -2.66
C VAL A 61 -0.65 -12.46 -3.14
N GLY A 62 0.08 -13.50 -2.71
CA GLY A 62 1.43 -13.76 -3.21
C GLY A 62 1.48 -13.96 -4.72
N ASP A 63 0.52 -14.70 -5.28
CA ASP A 63 0.43 -14.94 -6.72
C ASP A 63 0.00 -13.68 -7.48
N GLN A 64 -0.89 -12.88 -6.89
CA GLN A 64 -1.28 -11.58 -7.45
C GLN A 64 -0.08 -10.61 -7.50
N ILE A 65 0.70 -10.50 -6.43
CA ILE A 65 1.90 -9.65 -6.40
C ILE A 65 2.92 -10.14 -7.43
N ASN A 66 3.18 -11.45 -7.49
CA ASN A 66 4.10 -12.01 -8.48
C ASN A 66 3.61 -11.72 -9.90
N THR A 67 2.32 -11.86 -10.18
CA THR A 67 1.73 -11.54 -11.47
C THR A 67 1.88 -10.05 -11.80
N GLN A 68 1.60 -9.17 -10.85
CA GLN A 68 1.76 -7.73 -11.04
C GLN A 68 3.22 -7.33 -11.28
N LEU A 69 4.18 -7.88 -10.53
CA LEU A 69 5.61 -7.59 -10.72
C LEU A 69 6.15 -8.06 -12.08
N ASN A 70 5.63 -9.16 -12.62
CA ASN A 70 6.09 -9.72 -13.89
C ASN A 70 5.34 -9.17 -15.10
N ASN A 71 4.10 -8.68 -14.94
CA ASN A 71 3.27 -8.18 -16.04
C ASN A 71 3.11 -6.66 -16.05
N SER A 72 3.46 -5.97 -14.96
CA SER A 72 3.37 -4.52 -14.84
C SER A 72 4.74 -3.91 -14.56
N ASN A 73 5.00 -2.75 -15.14
CA ASN A 73 6.18 -1.93 -14.78
C ASN A 73 5.96 -1.11 -13.49
N GLN A 74 4.90 -1.39 -12.75
CA GLN A 74 4.60 -0.75 -11.48
C GLN A 74 5.37 -1.46 -10.38
N GLY A 75 6.36 -0.79 -9.82
CA GLY A 75 7.13 -1.36 -8.74
C GLY A 75 6.45 -1.20 -7.37
N MET A 76 6.78 -2.09 -6.44
CA MET A 76 6.16 -2.16 -5.13
C MET A 76 7.18 -2.31 -4.00
N THR A 77 6.79 -1.88 -2.80
CA THR A 77 7.55 -2.13 -1.58
C THR A 77 6.77 -3.07 -0.68
N ILE A 78 7.42 -4.06 -0.09
CA ILE A 78 6.80 -5.05 0.80
C ILE A 78 7.51 -4.99 2.14
N PHE A 79 6.76 -4.69 3.19
CA PHE A 79 7.20 -4.86 4.56
C PHE A 79 6.97 -6.31 4.98
N ALA A 80 8.03 -7.09 5.09
CA ALA A 80 7.99 -8.49 5.45
C ALA A 80 8.21 -8.67 6.96
N PRO A 81 7.16 -8.92 7.76
CA PRO A 81 7.33 -9.29 9.15
C PRO A 81 7.95 -10.67 9.29
N THR A 82 8.93 -10.80 10.19
CA THR A 82 9.55 -12.10 10.52
C THR A 82 8.61 -12.99 11.32
N ASP A 83 8.93 -14.29 11.41
CA ASP A 83 8.20 -15.22 12.27
C ASP A 83 8.22 -14.78 13.77
N ASN A 84 9.26 -14.07 14.20
CA ASN A 84 9.32 -13.45 15.53
C ASN A 84 8.31 -12.31 15.68
N ALA A 85 8.10 -11.50 14.64
CA ALA A 85 7.10 -10.44 14.60
C ALA A 85 5.68 -11.01 14.77
N PHE A 86 5.39 -12.13 14.11
CA PHE A 86 4.11 -12.84 14.28
C PHE A 86 3.97 -13.45 15.67
N SER A 87 5.06 -13.94 16.24
CA SER A 87 5.08 -14.51 17.60
C SER A 87 4.88 -13.45 18.68
N ALA A 88 5.28 -12.20 18.42
CA ALA A 88 5.05 -11.06 19.31
C ALA A 88 3.59 -10.57 19.32
N LEU A 89 2.78 -10.96 18.30
CA LEU A 89 1.35 -10.69 18.31
C LEU A 89 0.64 -11.52 19.38
N LYS A 90 -0.52 -11.03 19.81
CA LYS A 90 -1.38 -11.78 20.73
C LYS A 90 -1.78 -13.11 20.10
N SER A 91 -1.59 -14.20 20.85
CA SER A 91 -1.93 -15.54 20.38
C SER A 91 -3.41 -15.61 19.98
N GLY A 92 -3.68 -16.16 18.80
CA GLY A 92 -5.02 -16.25 18.24
C GLY A 92 -5.46 -15.08 17.37
N THR A 93 -4.70 -13.98 17.29
CA THR A 93 -5.06 -12.84 16.43
C THR A 93 -5.28 -13.26 14.98
N LEU A 94 -4.31 -13.92 14.34
CA LEU A 94 -4.45 -14.37 12.94
C LEU A 94 -5.59 -15.39 12.72
N ASN A 95 -5.90 -16.19 13.74
CA ASN A 95 -6.98 -17.19 13.67
C ASN A 95 -8.36 -16.55 13.86
N SER A 96 -8.43 -15.41 14.55
CA SER A 96 -9.67 -14.65 14.72
C SER A 96 -10.05 -13.83 13.49
N LEU A 97 -9.11 -13.61 12.56
CA LEU A 97 -9.36 -12.90 11.31
C LEU A 97 -10.06 -13.80 10.29
N THR A 98 -11.03 -13.23 9.59
CA THR A 98 -11.63 -13.78 8.38
C THR A 98 -10.62 -13.78 7.22
N ASP A 99 -10.91 -14.52 6.15
CA ASP A 99 -9.99 -14.57 5.01
C ASP A 99 -9.87 -13.21 4.31
N GLN A 100 -10.95 -12.43 4.26
CA GLN A 100 -10.93 -11.06 3.74
C GLN A 100 -10.01 -10.16 4.57
N GLU A 101 -10.09 -10.26 5.90
CA GLU A 101 -9.24 -9.51 6.82
C GLU A 101 -7.77 -9.91 6.71
N LYS A 102 -7.47 -11.19 6.45
CA LYS A 102 -6.09 -11.64 6.18
C LYS A 102 -5.56 -11.05 4.87
N VAL A 103 -6.39 -10.98 3.82
CA VAL A 103 -6.03 -10.35 2.55
C VAL A 103 -5.71 -8.87 2.78
N GLU A 104 -6.56 -8.15 3.50
CA GLU A 104 -6.39 -6.74 3.85
C GLU A 104 -5.12 -6.50 4.68
N LEU A 105 -4.86 -7.35 5.67
CA LEU A 105 -3.63 -7.32 6.45
C LEU A 105 -2.39 -7.43 5.57
N ILE A 106 -2.38 -8.38 4.62
CA ILE A 106 -1.24 -8.56 3.72
C ILE A 106 -1.10 -7.38 2.77
N GLN A 107 -2.19 -6.87 2.21
CA GLN A 107 -2.16 -5.70 1.34
C GLN A 107 -1.69 -4.44 2.07
N PHE A 108 -1.91 -4.34 3.38
CA PHE A 108 -1.41 -3.20 4.18
C PHE A 108 0.11 -3.21 4.32
N HIS A 109 0.75 -4.38 4.21
CA HIS A 109 2.20 -4.50 4.18
C HIS A 109 2.81 -4.17 2.82
N VAL A 110 1.98 -3.97 1.79
CA VAL A 110 2.44 -3.69 0.43
C VAL A 110 2.14 -2.24 0.07
N LEU A 111 3.14 -1.56 -0.47
CA LEU A 111 2.99 -0.22 -1.03
C LEU A 111 3.02 -0.32 -2.56
N PRO A 112 2.12 0.39 -3.25
CA PRO A 112 2.09 0.45 -4.72
C PRO A 112 3.25 1.28 -5.32
N THR A 113 4.31 1.55 -4.55
CA THR A 113 5.48 2.33 -4.98
C THR A 113 6.75 1.70 -4.43
N VAL A 114 7.84 1.76 -5.19
CA VAL A 114 9.19 1.36 -4.71
C VAL A 114 9.78 2.52 -3.93
N LEU A 115 10.07 2.28 -2.65
CA LEU A 115 10.71 3.23 -1.77
C LEU A 115 12.05 2.65 -1.33
N SER A 116 13.11 3.42 -1.54
CA SER A 116 14.44 3.14 -0.99
C SER A 116 14.57 3.68 0.43
N THR A 117 15.58 3.20 1.16
CA THR A 117 15.89 3.67 2.52
C THR A 117 16.09 5.18 2.62
N SER A 118 16.69 5.79 1.59
CA SER A 118 16.85 7.25 1.50
C SER A 118 15.51 7.97 1.27
N GLN A 119 14.62 7.38 0.47
CA GLN A 119 13.31 7.98 0.19
C GLN A 119 12.40 7.98 1.42
N PHE A 120 12.53 7.01 2.34
CA PHE A 120 11.79 7.02 3.61
C PHE A 120 12.04 8.28 4.47
N GLN A 121 13.13 9.01 4.22
CA GLN A 121 13.40 10.29 4.90
C GLN A 121 12.64 11.46 4.29
N THR A 122 12.30 11.37 3.00
CA THR A 122 11.67 12.45 2.24
C THR A 122 10.21 12.17 1.90
N VAL A 123 9.69 10.99 2.24
CA VAL A 123 8.29 10.64 1.96
C VAL A 123 7.32 11.47 2.79
N SER A 124 6.24 11.90 2.13
CA SER A 124 5.14 12.57 2.81
C SER A 124 4.26 11.53 3.51
N ASN A 125 3.91 11.84 4.76
CA ASN A 125 3.05 11.00 5.58
C ASN A 125 1.60 11.50 5.51
N PRO A 126 0.60 10.61 5.60
CA PRO A 126 0.69 9.15 5.65
C PRO A 126 0.81 8.50 4.26
N LEU A 127 1.55 7.40 4.19
CA LEU A 127 1.75 6.60 2.99
C LEU A 127 0.48 5.84 2.59
N ARG A 128 0.32 5.65 1.28
CA ARG A 128 -0.76 4.83 0.70
C ARG A 128 -0.27 3.38 0.60
N THR A 129 -1.13 2.45 1.00
CA THR A 129 -0.87 1.00 0.94
C THR A 129 -1.81 0.35 -0.07
N GLN A 130 -1.58 -0.91 -0.43
CA GLN A 130 -2.52 -1.65 -1.30
C GLN A 130 -3.84 -1.96 -0.60
N ALA A 131 -3.88 -2.03 0.73
CA ALA A 131 -5.13 -2.22 1.47
C ALA A 131 -6.06 -1.00 1.34
N GLY A 132 -5.45 0.16 1.10
CA GLY A 132 -6.17 1.39 0.93
C GLY A 132 -5.38 2.56 1.48
N ASP A 133 -6.16 3.60 1.72
CA ASP A 133 -5.67 4.93 1.86
C ASP A 133 -5.96 5.45 3.28
N SER A 134 -5.25 6.47 3.74
CA SER A 134 -5.47 7.00 5.09
C SER A 134 -6.72 7.88 5.18
N THR A 135 -7.57 7.93 4.14
CA THR A 135 -8.77 8.75 4.12
C THR A 135 -9.78 8.18 5.11
N GLY A 136 -10.23 9.04 6.03
CA GLY A 136 -11.08 8.62 7.15
C GLY A 136 -10.33 7.87 8.25
N GLY A 137 -8.99 7.83 8.25
CA GLY A 137 -8.20 7.19 9.30
C GLY A 137 -8.26 5.66 9.28
N GLN A 138 -8.62 5.05 8.14
CA GLN A 138 -8.75 3.59 8.04
C GLN A 138 -7.38 2.90 7.94
N PHE A 139 -6.50 3.41 7.07
CA PHE A 139 -5.17 2.85 6.84
C PHE A 139 -4.08 3.91 6.98
N PRO A 140 -3.88 4.51 8.18
CA PRO A 140 -2.74 5.39 8.41
C PRO A 140 -1.46 4.55 8.43
N LEU A 141 -0.52 4.84 7.53
CA LEU A 141 0.82 4.29 7.56
C LEU A 141 1.82 5.43 7.58
N ASN A 142 2.43 5.66 8.73
CA ASN A 142 3.40 6.72 8.91
C ASN A 142 4.80 6.12 8.96
N VAL A 143 5.74 6.74 8.27
CA VAL A 143 7.16 6.37 8.27
C VAL A 143 7.96 7.56 8.77
N THR A 144 8.75 7.32 9.81
CA THR A 144 9.64 8.30 10.44
C THR A 144 11.04 7.72 10.49
N THR A 145 12.03 8.51 10.10
CA THR A 145 13.43 8.08 10.17
C THR A 145 14.09 8.72 11.37
N SER A 146 14.75 7.91 12.20
CA SER A 146 15.53 8.35 13.35
C SER A 146 16.98 7.89 13.18
N GLY A 147 17.86 8.81 12.78
CA GLY A 147 19.24 8.48 12.42
C GLY A 147 19.30 7.53 11.23
N ASN A 148 19.82 6.32 11.44
CA ASN A 148 19.89 5.26 10.43
C ASN A 148 18.71 4.27 10.48
N SER A 149 17.77 4.41 11.43
CA SER A 149 16.67 3.49 11.62
C SER A 149 15.36 4.08 11.08
N VAL A 150 14.60 3.26 10.35
CA VAL A 150 13.28 3.62 9.82
C VAL A 150 12.21 3.00 10.71
N ASN A 151 11.37 3.85 11.31
CA ASN A 151 10.26 3.46 12.17
C ASN A 151 8.94 3.69 11.42
N ILE A 152 8.03 2.75 11.57
CA ILE A 152 6.73 2.71 10.91
C ILE A 152 5.66 2.67 12.00
N THR A 153 4.69 3.57 11.93
CA THR A 153 3.59 3.67 12.89
C THR A 153 2.26 3.53 12.16
N THR A 154 1.40 2.65 12.66
CA THR A 154 0.07 2.37 12.10
C THR A 154 -1.08 2.99 12.92
N GLY A 155 -0.75 3.68 14.01
CA GLY A 155 -1.70 4.15 15.02
C GLY A 155 -2.14 3.08 16.02
N VAL A 156 -2.03 1.80 15.66
CA VAL A 156 -2.26 0.65 16.58
C VAL A 156 -0.94 0.14 17.14
N ASN A 157 0.07 0.04 16.29
CA ASN A 157 1.36 -0.51 16.64
C ASN A 157 2.51 0.25 15.95
N ASN A 158 3.71 0.01 16.46
CA ASN A 158 4.94 0.52 15.89
C ASN A 158 5.79 -0.66 15.43
N ALA A 159 6.41 -0.51 14.27
CA ALA A 159 7.35 -1.46 13.70
C ALA A 159 8.60 -0.72 13.25
N THR A 160 9.73 -1.39 13.28
CA THR A 160 11.02 -0.88 12.82
C THR A 160 11.48 -1.71 11.65
N VAL A 161 12.00 -1.06 10.62
CA VAL A 161 12.71 -1.74 9.53
C VAL A 161 14.05 -2.22 10.07
N ALA A 162 14.21 -3.52 10.21
CA ALA A 162 15.40 -4.15 10.76
C ALA A 162 16.48 -4.37 9.69
N ASN A 163 16.09 -4.79 8.48
CA ASN A 163 17.04 -5.09 7.41
C ASN A 163 16.38 -5.02 6.02
N THR A 164 17.18 -4.96 4.96
CA THR A 164 16.70 -5.11 3.58
C THR A 164 16.86 -6.57 3.16
N VAL A 165 15.76 -7.26 2.90
CA VAL A 165 15.75 -8.67 2.47
C VAL A 165 16.10 -8.77 0.99
N TYR A 166 15.54 -7.86 0.20
CA TYR A 166 15.71 -7.81 -1.24
C TYR A 166 15.43 -6.40 -1.74
N THR A 167 16.14 -5.94 -2.76
CA THR A 167 15.84 -4.68 -3.43
C THR A 167 16.33 -4.75 -4.86
N ASP A 168 15.47 -4.37 -5.79
CA ASP A 168 15.78 -4.17 -7.20
C ASP A 168 15.07 -2.89 -7.71
N SER A 169 14.94 -2.74 -9.03
CA SER A 169 14.26 -1.60 -9.65
C SER A 169 12.72 -1.61 -9.54
N SER A 170 12.09 -2.76 -9.30
CA SER A 170 10.63 -2.94 -9.29
C SER A 170 10.09 -3.49 -7.97
N LEU A 171 10.92 -3.97 -7.07
CA LEU A 171 10.57 -4.60 -5.82
C LEU A 171 11.59 -4.24 -4.74
N ALA A 172 11.11 -3.70 -3.64
CA ALA A 172 11.86 -3.59 -2.39
C ALA A 172 11.17 -4.40 -1.30
N VAL A 173 11.91 -5.29 -0.63
CA VAL A 173 11.43 -6.10 0.49
C VAL A 173 12.24 -5.74 1.73
N TYR A 174 11.56 -5.15 2.71
CA TYR A 174 12.15 -4.73 3.97
C TYR A 174 11.67 -5.64 5.09
N GLN A 175 12.60 -6.14 5.87
CA GLN A 175 12.32 -6.87 7.08
C GLN A 175 11.79 -5.91 8.14
N VAL A 176 10.66 -6.23 8.74
CA VAL A 176 10.10 -5.52 9.89
C VAL A 176 10.06 -6.41 11.12
N ASP A 177 10.28 -5.80 12.28
CA ASP A 177 10.30 -6.47 13.59
C ASP A 177 8.89 -6.77 14.14
N ASN A 178 7.86 -6.06 13.67
CA ASN A 178 6.47 -6.18 14.08
C ASN A 178 5.54 -6.22 12.86
N VAL A 179 4.43 -6.96 12.98
CA VAL A 179 3.39 -7.03 11.95
C VAL A 179 2.63 -5.69 11.93
N LEU A 180 2.50 -5.06 10.77
CA LEU A 180 1.75 -3.82 10.60
C LEU A 180 0.24 -4.11 10.71
N LEU A 181 -0.41 -3.53 11.72
CA LEU A 181 -1.82 -3.73 11.98
C LEU A 181 -2.63 -2.51 11.49
N PRO A 182 -3.56 -2.68 10.53
CA PRO A 182 -4.45 -1.61 10.10
C PRO A 182 -5.31 -1.07 11.24
N LEU A 183 -5.43 0.25 11.34
CA LEU A 183 -6.31 0.90 12.33
C LEU A 183 -7.79 0.56 12.09
N ALA A 184 -8.21 0.35 10.84
CA ALA A 184 -9.57 -0.07 10.49
C ALA A 184 -10.00 -1.38 11.17
N MET A 185 -9.06 -2.30 11.39
CA MET A 185 -9.33 -3.64 11.92
C MET A 185 -8.99 -3.77 13.40
N PHE A 186 -7.87 -3.17 13.82
CA PHE A 186 -7.30 -3.34 15.16
C PHE A 186 -7.39 -2.08 16.02
N GLY A 187 -7.85 -0.97 15.45
CA GLY A 187 -8.15 0.24 16.18
C GLY A 187 -9.38 0.11 17.07
N PRO A 188 -9.61 1.09 17.96
CA PRO A 188 -10.86 1.17 18.70
C PRO A 188 -12.00 1.21 17.68
N LYS A 189 -12.84 0.17 17.69
CA LYS A 189 -13.98 0.05 16.78
C LYS A 189 -14.79 1.34 16.91
N ALA A 190 -14.83 2.14 15.83
CA ALA A 190 -15.73 3.26 15.77
C ALA A 190 -17.11 2.72 16.17
N PRO A 191 -17.83 3.37 17.12
CA PRO A 191 -19.17 2.92 17.47
C PRO A 191 -19.92 2.73 16.17
N ALA A 192 -20.36 1.49 15.91
CA ALA A 192 -21.10 1.19 14.69
C ALA A 192 -22.16 2.29 14.54
N PRO A 193 -22.32 2.91 13.35
CA PRO A 193 -23.40 3.84 13.11
C PRO A 193 -24.65 3.15 13.64
N ALA A 194 -25.23 3.69 14.73
CA ALA A 194 -26.32 3.03 15.41
C ALA A 194 -27.35 2.66 14.34
N PRO A 195 -27.84 1.40 14.29
CA PRO A 195 -28.85 0.99 13.34
C PRO A 195 -29.91 2.08 13.32
N GLY A 196 -30.01 2.78 12.18
CA GLY A 196 -30.78 4.01 12.09
C GLY A 196 -32.13 3.75 12.73
N VAL A 197 -32.42 4.45 13.83
CA VAL A 197 -33.70 4.34 14.50
C VAL A 197 -34.72 4.72 13.43
N ALA A 198 -35.41 3.71 12.91
CA ALA A 198 -36.53 3.89 12.02
C ALA A 198 -37.41 4.96 12.66
N LYS A 199 -37.60 6.09 11.96
CA LYS A 199 -38.56 7.11 12.37
C LYS A 199 -39.93 6.44 12.42
N LYS A 200 -40.30 5.96 13.60
CA LYS A 200 -41.61 5.41 13.90
C LYS A 200 -42.62 6.55 13.73
N PRO A 201 -43.61 6.45 12.81
CA PRO A 201 -44.68 7.42 12.77
C PRO A 201 -45.48 7.29 14.08
N LYS A 202 -45.63 8.42 14.76
CA LYS A 202 -46.33 8.56 16.03
C LYS A 202 -47.83 8.35 15.79
N LYS A 203 -48.33 7.16 16.13
CA LYS A 203 -49.77 6.84 16.21
C LYS A 203 -50.41 7.71 17.30
N LYS A 204 -51.31 8.62 16.91
CA LYS A 204 -52.25 9.32 17.82
C LYS A 204 -53.39 8.35 18.17
N SER A 205 -53.77 8.29 19.44
CA SER A 205 -54.94 7.55 19.93
C SER A 205 -55.70 8.40 20.95
N GLY A 206 -57.03 8.27 20.98
CA GLY A 206 -58.01 8.82 21.93
C GLY A 206 -58.61 10.17 21.49
N ALA A 207 -59.85 10.33 21.00
CA ALA A 207 -61.21 9.84 21.34
C ALA A 207 -61.89 10.58 22.51
N ALA A 208 -62.95 11.35 22.20
CA ALA A 208 -64.11 11.67 23.06
C ALA A 208 -65.26 12.21 22.16
N ASP A 209 -66.51 11.91 22.55
CA ASP A 209 -67.73 11.74 21.75
C ASP A 209 -68.78 12.88 21.99
N SER A 210 -69.50 13.31 20.93
CA SER A 210 -70.90 13.86 20.75
C SER A 210 -71.60 14.85 21.75
N PRO A 211 -72.76 15.51 21.41
CA PRO A 211 -73.47 15.73 20.12
C PRO A 211 -74.04 17.18 19.85
N SER A 212 -74.70 17.33 18.68
CA SER A 212 -75.77 18.30 18.27
C SER A 212 -75.37 19.74 17.84
N SER A 213 -75.87 20.38 16.77
CA SER A 213 -77.03 20.18 15.86
C SER A 213 -76.78 20.88 14.50
N ASP A 214 -77.58 20.56 13.48
CA ASP A 214 -77.70 21.16 12.13
C ASP A 214 -77.59 22.71 12.05
N ASP A 215 -76.93 23.24 11.01
CA ASP A 215 -77.61 23.84 9.83
C ASP A 215 -76.57 24.27 8.77
N GLY A 216 -76.99 24.32 7.50
CA GLY A 216 -76.12 24.38 6.33
C GLY A 216 -75.54 25.75 5.94
N THR A 217 -74.80 25.70 4.82
CA THR A 217 -74.58 26.77 3.81
C THR A 217 -73.14 27.26 3.64
N ALA A 218 -72.56 26.83 2.50
CA ALA A 218 -71.76 27.53 1.51
C ALA A 218 -70.46 28.30 1.86
N ASP A 219 -69.41 27.85 1.15
CA ASP A 219 -68.49 28.61 0.30
C ASP A 219 -67.22 29.28 0.88
N ALA A 220 -66.15 28.99 0.13
CA ALA A 220 -64.82 29.56 -0.06
C ALA A 220 -64.52 30.97 0.50
N SER A 221 -63.27 31.41 0.65
CA SER A 221 -61.93 30.83 0.72
C SER A 221 -61.00 32.02 1.02
N ALA A 222 -60.02 31.78 1.88
CA ALA A 222 -58.73 32.47 2.00
C ALA A 222 -58.68 34.02 2.12
N THR A 223 -58.47 34.49 3.35
CA THR A 223 -57.81 35.77 3.68
C THR A 223 -56.53 35.40 4.45
N SER A 224 -55.32 35.80 4.03
CA SER A 224 -54.67 37.12 4.19
C SER A 224 -53.66 37.13 5.37
N GLY A 225 -52.51 37.79 5.15
CA GLY A 225 -51.47 38.08 6.15
C GLY A 225 -50.14 37.38 5.85
N LEU A 226 -49.25 37.86 4.98
CA LEU A 226 -48.51 39.14 5.01
C LEU A 226 -47.75 39.39 6.33
N ARG A 227 -46.48 39.00 6.37
CA ARG A 227 -45.45 39.68 7.18
C ARG A 227 -44.20 39.92 6.35
N ALA A 228 -43.95 41.20 6.09
CA ALA A 228 -42.81 41.73 5.38
C ALA A 228 -41.57 41.87 6.28
N LYS A 229 -40.39 41.55 5.74
CA LYS A 229 -39.12 42.25 5.98
C LYS A 229 -38.00 41.65 5.11
N GLY A 230 -37.42 42.45 4.22
CA GLY A 230 -36.18 42.13 3.51
C GLY A 230 -36.20 42.46 2.02
N LEU A 231 -35.67 43.63 1.67
CA LEU A 231 -35.54 44.22 0.33
C LEU A 231 -34.17 43.87 -0.29
N LEU A 232 -34.10 43.99 -1.63
CA LEU A 232 -32.97 44.00 -2.59
C LEU A 232 -32.66 42.67 -3.29
N VAL A 233 -33.12 42.43 -4.54
CA VAL A 233 -32.65 42.95 -5.86
C VAL A 233 -31.24 42.40 -6.18
N GLY A 234 -30.90 41.75 -7.29
CA GLY A 234 -31.53 41.34 -8.57
C GLY A 234 -30.51 40.38 -9.27
N ILE A 235 -30.89 39.50 -10.21
CA ILE A 235 -30.78 39.67 -11.67
C ILE A 235 -31.39 38.41 -12.34
N ILE A 236 -32.04 38.63 -13.48
CA ILE A 236 -32.76 37.69 -14.35
C ILE A 236 -31.89 37.33 -15.57
N ALA A 237 -31.92 36.07 -16.03
CA ALA A 237 -31.83 35.59 -17.44
C ALA A 237 -31.69 34.04 -17.42
N LEU A 238 -32.63 33.17 -17.87
CA LEU A 238 -33.17 32.92 -19.24
C LEU A 238 -32.00 32.73 -20.24
N VAL A 239 -31.77 31.57 -20.86
CA VAL A 239 -32.51 31.03 -22.02
C VAL A 239 -31.99 29.62 -22.40
N ALA A 240 -32.95 28.75 -22.72
CA ALA A 240 -33.02 27.65 -23.70
C ALA A 240 -31.83 26.71 -24.01
N GLY A 241 -32.20 25.43 -24.08
CA GLY A 241 -31.43 24.39 -24.73
C GLY A 241 -31.31 24.53 -26.24
N ILE A 242 -30.39 23.74 -26.79
CA ILE A 242 -30.27 23.45 -28.20
C ILE A 242 -30.13 21.93 -28.31
N SER A 243 -31.08 21.31 -29.00
CA SER A 243 -30.98 19.95 -29.52
C SER A 243 -29.95 19.88 -30.64
N LEU A 244 -29.19 18.78 -30.68
CA LEU A 244 -29.12 17.91 -31.86
C LEU A 244 -28.82 16.47 -31.42
#